data_AF-A0A815DGG0-F1
#
_entry.id   AF-A0A815DGG0-F1
#
_cell.length_a   1.000
_cell.length_b   1.000
_cell.length_c   1.000
_cell.angle_alpha   90.00
_cell.angle_beta   90.00
_cell.angle_gamma   90.00
#
_symmetry.space_group_name_H-M   'P 1'
#
loop_
_entity.id
_entity.type
_entity.pdbx_description
1 polymer ?
#
loop_
_entity_poly.entity_id
_entity_poly.type
_entity_poly.pdbx_seq_one_letter_code
_entity_poly.pdbx_strand_id
1 'polypeptide(L)'
;SFLGVGQDPAFCGIIIHCADNSFKCHVFHCSPSCVQLCKNIEVACKLRYQKCLDAHPQAAKQVETTKSYGAQIKSLVGSFWFGNKQLV
;
A
#
# COMPACT_ATOMS: atom_id res chain seq x y z
N SER A 1 5.98 13.11 3.40
CA SER A 1 7.10 12.15 3.52
C SER A 1 7.48 11.62 2.15
N PHE A 2 8.74 11.25 1.94
CA PHE A 2 9.29 10.85 0.63
C PHE A 2 10.30 9.69 0.77
N LEU A 3 10.47 8.89 -0.28
CA LEU A 3 11.44 7.79 -0.39
C LEU A 3 12.07 7.84 -1.79
N GLY A 4 13.39 7.66 -1.88
CA GLY A 4 14.08 7.62 -3.17
C GLY A 4 15.44 6.92 -3.11
N VAL A 5 15.89 6.45 -4.26
CA VAL A 5 17.26 5.96 -4.49
C VAL A 5 18.11 7.15 -4.93
N GLY A 6 19.36 7.24 -4.46
CA GLY A 6 20.30 8.28 -4.86
C GLY A 6 20.79 8.09 -6.30
N GLN A 7 21.66 9.00 -6.74
CA GLN A 7 22.33 8.85 -8.04
C GLN A 7 23.21 7.60 -8.08
N ASP A 8 23.82 7.26 -6.94
CA ASP A 8 24.45 5.97 -6.71
C ASP A 8 23.39 4.98 -6.16
N PRO A 9 23.15 3.83 -6.84
CA PRO A 9 22.17 2.84 -6.42
C PRO A 9 22.52 2.15 -5.09
N ALA A 10 23.75 2.29 -4.59
CA ALA A 10 24.13 1.82 -3.26
C ALA A 10 23.55 2.67 -2.12
N PHE A 11 23.00 3.86 -2.41
CA PHE A 11 22.41 4.75 -1.44
C PHE A 11 20.90 4.94 -1.65
N CYS A 12 20.14 4.96 -0.55
CA CYS A 12 18.76 5.42 -0.58
C CYS A 12 18.44 6.33 0.60
N GLY A 13 17.47 7.21 0.42
CA GLY A 13 17.04 8.20 1.41
C GLY A 13 15.55 8.13 1.69
N ILE A 14 15.18 8.36 2.95
CA ILE A 14 13.78 8.48 3.40
C ILE A 14 13.63 9.80 4.15
N ILE A 15 12.66 10.61 3.74
CA ILE A 15 12.28 11.84 4.42
C ILE A 15 10.96 11.60 5.15
N ILE A 16 10.98 11.75 6.47
CA ILE A 16 9.85 11.47 7.36
C ILE A 16 9.41 12.78 8.01
N HIS A 17 8.12 13.11 7.91
CA HIS A 17 7.52 14.16 8.74
C HIS A 17 7.33 13.64 10.16
N CYS A 18 7.90 14.34 11.14
CA CYS A 18 7.81 14.02 12.54
C CYS A 18 6.66 14.79 13.22
N ALA A 19 6.26 14.35 14.42
CA ALA A 19 5.14 14.95 15.15
C ALA A 19 5.41 16.40 15.61
N ASP A 20 6.67 16.80 15.65
CA ASP A 20 7.15 18.14 15.98
C ASP A 20 7.15 19.09 14.77
N ASN A 21 6.41 18.76 13.70
CA ASN A 21 6.41 19.48 12.42
C ASN A 21 7.79 19.62 11.76
N SER A 22 8.75 18.77 12.14
CA SER A 22 10.06 18.71 11.52
C SER A 22 10.12 17.61 10.45
N PHE A 23 11.12 17.69 9.58
CA PHE A 23 11.44 16.62 8.64
C PHE A 23 12.80 16.02 9.00
N LYS A 24 12.84 14.69 9.07
CA LYS A 24 14.09 13.94 9.27
C LYS A 24 14.42 13.12 8.03
N CYS A 25 15.67 13.22 7.60
CA CYS A 25 16.21 12.42 6.51
C CYS A 25 17.04 11.27 7.06
N HIS A 26 16.72 10.05 6.68
CA HIS A 26 17.49 8.84 6.98
C HIS A 26 18.09 8.32 5.69
N VAL A 27 19.42 8.15 5.67
CA VAL A 27 20.16 7.63 4.51
C VAL A 27 20.69 6.24 4.84
N PHE A 28 20.53 5.32 3.92
CA PHE A 28 21.00 3.94 4.03
C PHE A 28 21.98 3.65 2.91
N HIS A 29 23.00 2.86 3.23
CA HIS A 29 23.94 2.30 2.28
C HIS A 29 23.77 0.78 2.25
N CYS A 30 23.58 0.19 1.08
CA CYS A 30 23.47 -1.27 0.90
C CYS A 30 24.28 -1.72 -0.31
N SER A 31 25.02 -2.82 -0.15
CA SER A 31 25.72 -3.52 -1.24
C SER A 31 24.95 -4.80 -1.59
N PRO A 32 24.65 -5.10 -2.87
CA PRO A 32 25.08 -4.39 -4.08
C PRO A 32 24.19 -3.20 -4.52
N SER A 33 22.95 -3.08 -4.01
CA SER A 33 22.10 -1.90 -4.22
C SER A 33 20.98 -1.78 -3.18
N CYS A 34 20.48 -0.56 -2.98
CA CYS A 34 19.34 -0.24 -2.13
C CYS A 34 17.97 -0.40 -2.82
N VAL A 35 17.94 -0.87 -4.08
CA VAL A 35 16.71 -0.96 -4.87
C VAL A 35 15.68 -1.87 -4.21
N GLN A 36 16.12 -3.04 -3.73
CA GLN A 36 15.21 -4.00 -3.09
C GLN A 36 14.69 -3.46 -1.74
N LEU A 37 15.54 -2.76 -0.99
CA LEU A 37 15.14 -2.09 0.24
C LEU A 37 14.02 -1.08 -0.02
N CYS A 38 14.19 -0.23 -1.04
CA CYS A 38 13.17 0.77 -1.41
C CYS A 38 11.85 0.11 -1.82
N LYS A 39 11.89 -0.96 -2.64
CA LYS A 39 10.68 -1.72 -3.02
C LYS A 39 9.96 -2.31 -1.82
N ASN A 40 10.71 -2.89 -0.88
CA ASN A 40 10.13 -3.48 0.33
C ASN A 40 9.46 -2.40 1.20
N ILE A 41 10.09 -1.23 1.34
CA ILE A 41 9.51 -0.09 2.07
C ILE A 41 8.25 0.42 1.38
N GLU A 42 8.25 0.53 0.04
CA GLU A 42 7.08 0.95 -0.73
C GLU A 42 5.88 0.02 -0.48
N VAL A 43 6.08 -1.30 -0.53
CA VAL A 43 5.05 -2.29 -0.24
C VAL A 43 4.57 -2.18 1.21
N ALA A 44 5.48 -2.03 2.16
CA ALA A 44 5.12 -1.86 3.58
C ALA A 44 4.28 -0.60 3.82
N CYS A 45 4.64 0.53 3.20
CA CYS A 45 3.88 1.78 3.27
C CYS A 45 2.47 1.62 2.70
N LYS A 46 2.34 0.97 1.54
CA LYS A 46 1.04 0.66 0.92
C LYS A 46 0.19 -0.25 1.81
N LEU A 47 0.77 -1.32 2.36
CA LEU A 47 0.05 -2.22 3.27
C LEU A 47 -0.40 -1.52 4.54
N ARG A 48 0.44 -0.65 5.12
CA ARG A 48 0.07 0.15 6.29
C ARG A 48 -1.09 1.09 5.97
N TYR A 49 -1.03 1.75 4.81
CA TYR A 49 -2.10 2.63 4.36
C TYR A 49 -3.42 1.87 4.14
N GLN A 50 -3.37 0.72 3.45
CA GLN A 50 -4.54 -0.14 3.24
C GLN A 50 -5.17 -0.57 4.57
N LYS A 51 -4.36 -1.00 5.55
CA LYS A 51 -4.87 -1.37 6.89
C LYS A 51 -5.60 -0.21 7.57
N CYS A 52 -5.12 1.02 7.40
CA CYS A 52 -5.79 2.19 7.96
C CYS A 52 -7.14 2.46 7.28
N LEU A 53 -7.23 2.28 5.96
CA LEU A 53 -8.47 2.43 5.21
C LEU A 53 -9.48 1.33 5.53
N ASP A 54 -9.03 0.08 5.64
CA ASP A 54 -9.89 -1.05 5.99
C ASP A 54 -10.50 -0.90 7.39
N ALA A 55 -9.74 -0.32 8.33
CA ALA A 55 -10.24 0.02 9.68
C ALA A 55 -11.23 1.20 9.69
N HIS A 56 -11.22 2.06 8.66
CA HIS A 56 -12.05 3.26 8.55
C HIS A 56 -12.75 3.33 7.18
N PRO A 57 -13.80 2.51 6.95
CA PRO A 57 -14.43 2.35 5.64
C PRO A 57 -15.08 3.63 5.07
N GLN A 58 -15.34 4.65 5.90
CA GLN A 58 -15.81 5.97 5.43
C GLN A 58 -14.70 6.78 4.74
N ALA A 59 -13.44 6.63 5.16
CA ALA A 59 -12.28 7.29 4.55
C ALA A 59 -11.87 6.61 3.22
N ALA A 60 -12.17 5.32 3.06
CA ALA A 60 -11.89 4.57 1.82
C ALA A 60 -12.64 5.12 0.60
N LYS A 61 -13.85 5.68 0.77
CA LYS A 61 -14.64 6.25 -0.33
C LYS A 61 -14.03 7.50 -0.97
N GLN A 62 -13.12 8.20 -0.30
CA GLN A 62 -12.47 9.40 -0.85
C GLN A 62 -11.18 9.09 -1.63
N VAL A 63 -10.71 7.85 -1.61
CA VAL A 63 -9.40 7.45 -2.20
C VAL A 63 -9.56 6.79 -3.58
N GLU A 64 -10.80 6.55 -4.05
CA GLU A 64 -11.10 5.81 -5.29
C GLU A 64 -10.71 6.52 -6.61
N THR A 65 -10.11 7.71 -6.61
CA THR A 65 -9.69 8.39 -7.85
C THR A 65 -8.28 8.00 -8.33
N THR A 66 -7.58 7.07 -7.66
CA THR A 66 -6.31 6.56 -8.22
C THR A 66 -6.14 5.07 -7.98
N LYS A 67 -6.47 4.31 -9.04
CA LYS A 67 -6.20 2.88 -9.26
C LYS A 67 -7.24 1.91 -8.69
N SER A 68 -8.36 1.86 -9.42
CA SER A 68 -9.16 0.66 -9.71
C SER A 68 -8.33 -0.63 -9.73
N TYR A 69 -8.48 -1.47 -8.71
CA TYR A 69 -8.08 -2.89 -8.73
C TYR A 69 -8.99 -3.83 -7.91
N GLY A 70 -10.08 -3.35 -7.30
CA GLY A 70 -10.90 -4.17 -6.38
C GLY A 70 -12.41 -4.17 -6.60
N ALA A 71 -12.96 -3.32 -7.48
CA ALA A 71 -14.41 -3.14 -7.59
C ALA A 71 -15.10 -4.07 -8.61
N GLN A 72 -14.37 -4.88 -9.37
CA GLN A 72 -14.95 -5.74 -10.42
C GLN A 72 -14.97 -7.25 -10.06
N ILE A 73 -14.26 -7.69 -9.02
CA ILE A 73 -14.18 -9.13 -8.69
C ILE A 73 -15.41 -9.63 -7.91
N LYS A 74 -16.22 -8.73 -7.31
CA LYS A 74 -17.44 -9.12 -6.58
C LYS A 74 -18.62 -9.53 -7.47
N SER A 75 -18.55 -9.30 -8.79
CA SER A 75 -19.63 -9.64 -9.72
C SER A 75 -19.55 -11.06 -10.28
N LEU A 76 -18.40 -11.75 -10.16
CA LEU A 76 -18.19 -13.03 -10.84
C LEU A 76 -18.16 -14.26 -9.92
N VAL A 77 -18.08 -14.07 -8.60
CA VAL A 77 -18.27 -15.15 -7.61
C VAL A 77 -19.70 -15.09 -7.11
N GLY A 78 -20.62 -15.21 -8.06
CA GLY A 78 -21.95 -15.70 -7.77
C GLY A 78 -21.91 -17.22 -7.60
N SER A 79 -22.88 -17.72 -6.84
CA SER A 79 -23.55 -18.96 -7.21
C SER A 79 -22.87 -20.29 -6.86
N PHE A 80 -22.29 -20.45 -5.67
CA PHE A 80 -21.97 -21.80 -5.19
C PHE A 80 -21.85 -21.89 -3.66
N TRP A 81 -22.96 -21.86 -2.92
CA TRP A 81 -23.25 -22.82 -1.82
C TRP A 81 -24.50 -22.44 -1.02
N PHE A 82 -25.37 -23.44 -0.88
CA PHE A 82 -26.41 -23.65 0.14
C PHE A 82 -27.74 -22.90 0.01
N GLY A 83 -28.77 -23.66 -0.39
CA GLY A 83 -30.16 -23.21 -0.29
C GLY A 83 -31.17 -24.17 -0.93
N ASN A 84 -31.22 -25.40 -0.42
CA ASN A 84 -32.11 -26.49 -0.80
C ASN A 84 -33.62 -26.11 -0.77
N LYS A 85 -34.39 -26.58 -1.78
CA LYS A 85 -35.87 -26.80 -1.91
C LYS A 85 -36.37 -26.29 -3.29
N GLN A 86 -36.51 -27.11 -4.32
CA GLN A 86 -37.56 -28.13 -4.57
C GLN A 86 -38.96 -27.52 -4.72
N LEU A 87 -39.56 -27.63 -5.90
CA LEU A 87 -40.94 -28.08 -6.13
C LEU A 87 -41.33 -28.03 -7.63
N VAL A 88 -41.70 -29.23 -8.10
CA VAL A 88 -42.48 -29.63 -9.29
C VAL A 88 -41.94 -29.27 -10.68
#